data_AF-A0A524Q1Y5-F1
#
_entry.id   AF-A0A524Q1Y5-F1
#
_cell.length_a   1.000
_cell.length_b   1.000
_cell.length_c   1.000
_cell.angle_alpha   90.00
_cell.angle_beta   90.00
_cell.angle_gamma   90.00
#
_symmetry.space_group_name_H-M   'P 1'
#
loop_
_entity.id
_entity.type
_entity.pdbx_description
1 polymer ?
#
loop_
_entity_poly.entity_id
_entity_poly.type
_entity_poly.pdbx_seq_one_letter_code
_entity_poly.pdbx_strand_id
1 'polypeptide(L)'
;MLDPFTPLPKGKTLEPGTIVRRIGEGKDQQGHLLHYDEEGNMVLANILDMAEGTLLAAHGLLKPRPGDRLYYYASSFTASPASGRALALVRKWPLFIRHRGLQERIISFITAIYAPEQIVQFEKNDSLPFLFVPIQQMFRIGRYSERRDPERLCNEAFMIWLESLQRGDHITYLALVMEQKHHVPRFYSIGTKPHEETASLLKNEEYNFRPTHGGHIKAMGVKDGLKHFIVDAGSTYLGRGVRTPLHVAIAAAAALKKVYPDFEFTPLEGRGAFGTQQSY
;
A
#
# COMPACT_ATOMS: atom_id res chain seq x y z
N MET A 1 34.16 -7.13 16.96
CA MET A 1 32.88 -6.39 16.89
C MET A 1 31.78 -7.43 16.94
N LEU A 2 30.93 -7.41 17.97
CA LEU A 2 29.81 -8.35 18.06
C LEU A 2 28.75 -7.88 17.07
N ASP A 3 28.59 -8.64 15.99
CA ASP A 3 27.45 -8.47 15.10
C ASP A 3 26.16 -8.64 15.92
N PRO A 4 25.17 -7.74 15.80
CA PRO A 4 23.97 -7.74 16.64
C PRO A 4 23.00 -8.91 16.36
N PHE A 5 23.34 -9.79 15.42
CA PHE A 5 22.51 -10.91 14.99
C PHE A 5 23.03 -12.24 15.54
N THR A 6 22.11 -13.04 16.07
CA THR A 6 22.40 -14.34 16.69
C THR A 6 22.35 -15.44 15.64
N PRO A 7 23.34 -16.35 15.57
CA PRO A 7 23.26 -17.51 14.69
C PRO A 7 21.97 -18.30 14.98
N LEU A 8 21.23 -18.68 13.94
CA LEU A 8 20.04 -19.50 14.08
C LEU A 8 20.45 -20.98 14.22
N PRO A 9 20.22 -21.61 15.39
CA PRO A 9 20.53 -23.03 15.56
C PRO A 9 19.63 -23.90 14.69
N LYS A 10 20.14 -25.05 14.24
CA LYS A 10 19.33 -26.05 13.53
C LYS A 10 18.16 -26.49 14.40
N GLY A 11 16.96 -26.55 13.81
CA GLY A 11 15.73 -27.00 14.49
C GLY A 11 15.06 -25.94 15.37
N LYS A 12 15.64 -24.74 15.51
CA LYS A 12 14.95 -23.63 16.19
C LYS A 12 13.91 -23.01 15.26
N THR A 13 12.65 -23.01 15.70
CA THR A 13 11.59 -22.19 15.11
C THR A 13 11.67 -20.76 15.62
N LEU A 14 11.36 -19.81 14.74
CA LEU A 14 11.30 -18.39 15.03
C LEU A 14 9.84 -17.94 14.97
N GLU A 15 9.50 -16.95 15.79
CA GLU A 15 8.18 -16.34 15.75
C GLU A 15 8.02 -15.46 14.51
N PRO A 16 6.83 -15.39 13.90
CA PRO A 16 6.50 -14.38 12.89
C PRO A 16 6.88 -12.96 13.34
N GLY A 17 7.36 -12.15 12.40
CA GLY A 17 7.92 -10.82 12.64
C GLY A 17 9.40 -10.82 13.02
N THR A 18 10.01 -11.97 13.28
CA THR A 18 11.47 -12.04 13.54
C THR A 18 12.24 -11.66 12.29
N ILE A 19 13.24 -10.77 12.44
CA ILE A 19 14.15 -10.41 11.36
C ILE A 19 15.17 -11.53 11.19
N VAL A 20 15.27 -12.06 9.98
CA VAL A 20 16.16 -13.14 9.57
C VAL A 20 17.16 -12.61 8.55
N ARG A 21 18.43 -12.99 8.71
CA ARG A 21 19.51 -12.67 7.76
C ARG A 21 20.19 -13.94 7.29
N ARG A 22 20.41 -14.05 5.99
CA ARG A 22 21.21 -15.10 5.35
C ARG A 22 22.54 -14.52 4.89
N ILE A 23 23.64 -15.19 5.22
CA ILE A 23 24.97 -14.89 4.69
C ILE A 23 25.59 -16.19 4.16
N GLY A 24 25.99 -16.20 2.88
CA GLY A 24 26.63 -17.37 2.24
C GLY A 24 26.58 -17.30 0.72
N GLU A 25 27.53 -17.97 0.05
CA GLU A 25 27.56 -18.10 -1.42
C GLU A 25 27.43 -16.76 -2.18
N GLY A 26 28.10 -15.71 -1.69
CA GLY A 26 28.03 -14.37 -2.26
C GLY A 26 26.72 -13.62 -2.03
N LYS A 27 25.82 -14.14 -1.19
CA LYS A 27 24.56 -13.49 -0.80
C LYS A 27 24.64 -13.00 0.63
N ASP A 28 24.18 -11.77 0.81
CA ASP A 28 23.92 -11.19 2.12
C ASP A 28 22.53 -10.56 2.08
N GLN A 29 21.55 -11.22 2.70
CA GLN A 29 20.14 -10.87 2.53
C GLN A 29 19.41 -10.84 3.85
N GLN A 30 18.50 -9.88 4.03
CA GLN A 30 17.73 -9.71 5.26
C GLN A 30 16.24 -9.56 4.93
N GLY A 31 15.38 -10.21 5.71
CA GLY A 31 13.93 -10.11 5.58
C GLY A 31 13.28 -10.38 6.93
N HIS A 32 11.98 -10.16 7.05
CA HIS A 32 11.25 -10.56 8.25
C HIS A 32 10.37 -11.76 7.97
N LEU A 33 10.32 -12.68 8.92
CA LEU A 33 9.58 -13.93 8.82
C LEU A 33 8.07 -13.64 8.87
N LEU A 34 7.33 -14.14 7.88
CA LEU A 34 5.87 -14.12 7.91
C LEU A 34 5.33 -15.40 8.53
N HIS A 35 5.76 -16.55 8.00
CA HIS A 35 5.35 -17.88 8.43
C HIS A 35 6.28 -18.92 7.79
N TYR A 36 6.04 -20.19 8.11
CA TYR A 36 6.66 -21.33 7.45
C TYR A 36 5.68 -21.95 6.46
N ASP A 37 6.17 -22.39 5.30
CA ASP A 37 5.36 -23.17 4.35
C ASP A 37 5.18 -24.62 4.82
N GLU A 38 4.45 -25.42 4.04
CA GLU A 38 4.17 -26.84 4.35
C GLU A 38 5.44 -27.71 4.42
N GLU A 39 6.52 -27.30 3.73
CA GLU A 39 7.82 -27.97 3.74
C GLU A 39 8.73 -27.48 4.89
N GLY A 40 8.27 -26.52 5.71
CA GLY A 40 9.05 -25.91 6.77
C GLY A 40 10.07 -24.87 6.30
N ASN A 41 9.97 -24.38 5.06
CA ASN A 41 10.78 -23.27 4.56
C ASN A 41 10.23 -21.93 5.09
N MET A 42 11.11 -20.95 5.27
CA MET A 42 10.70 -19.62 5.76
C MET A 42 10.18 -18.75 4.62
N VAL A 43 8.96 -18.24 4.76
CA VAL A 43 8.40 -17.20 3.89
C VAL A 43 8.76 -15.85 4.48
N LEU A 44 9.58 -15.08 3.76
CA LEU A 44 10.05 -13.77 4.20
C LEU A 44 9.39 -12.65 3.41
N ALA A 45 9.23 -11.49 4.05
CA ALA A 45 8.82 -10.25 3.40
C ALA A 45 9.89 -9.15 3.49
N ASN A 46 9.78 -8.22 2.55
CA ASN A 46 10.63 -7.03 2.37
C ASN A 46 12.12 -7.33 2.15
N ILE A 47 12.46 -8.40 1.44
CA ILE A 47 13.84 -8.89 1.32
C ILE A 47 14.80 -7.81 0.79
N LEU A 48 15.83 -7.52 1.59
CA LEU A 48 16.92 -6.60 1.32
C LEU A 48 18.18 -7.35 0.88
N ASP A 49 18.93 -6.78 -0.06
CA ASP A 49 20.34 -7.04 -0.25
C ASP A 49 21.12 -6.18 0.75
N MET A 50 21.79 -6.83 1.69
CA MET A 50 22.57 -6.19 2.74
C MET A 50 24.02 -5.92 2.34
N ALA A 51 24.48 -6.45 1.20
CA ALA A 51 25.77 -6.06 0.62
C ALA A 51 25.63 -4.74 -0.14
N GLU A 52 24.55 -4.59 -0.92
CA GLU A 52 24.29 -3.41 -1.75
C GLU A 52 23.40 -2.35 -1.06
N GLY A 53 22.71 -2.72 0.02
CA GLY A 53 21.78 -1.83 0.73
C GLY A 53 20.53 -1.50 -0.09
N THR A 54 19.96 -2.50 -0.78
CA THR A 54 18.82 -2.30 -1.69
C THR A 54 17.66 -3.26 -1.39
N LEU A 55 16.44 -2.89 -1.77
CA LEU A 55 15.27 -3.77 -1.73
C LEU A 55 15.29 -4.70 -2.95
N LEU A 56 15.35 -6.01 -2.70
CA LEU A 56 15.35 -7.05 -3.75
C LEU A 56 13.93 -7.48 -4.13
N ALA A 57 13.08 -7.74 -3.13
CA ALA A 57 11.74 -8.28 -3.37
C ALA A 57 10.78 -7.98 -2.21
N ALA A 58 9.48 -7.89 -2.51
CA ALA A 58 8.44 -7.73 -1.49
C ALA A 58 8.23 -9.02 -0.68
N HIS A 59 8.34 -10.19 -1.33
CA HIS A 59 8.19 -11.50 -0.71
C HIS A 59 9.16 -12.49 -1.34
N GLY A 60 9.56 -13.51 -0.58
CA GLY A 60 10.33 -14.61 -1.13
C GLY A 60 10.47 -15.78 -0.15
N LEU A 61 10.70 -16.95 -0.73
CA LEU A 61 10.91 -18.19 0.00
C LEU A 61 12.39 -18.40 0.27
N LEU A 62 12.78 -18.47 1.54
CA LEU A 62 14.15 -18.77 1.94
C LEU A 62 14.34 -20.28 1.99
N LYS A 63 15.03 -20.82 0.98
CA LYS A 63 15.55 -22.19 0.94
C LYS A 63 17.07 -22.17 1.13
N PRO A 64 17.59 -22.42 2.34
CA PRO A 64 19.03 -22.41 2.61
C PRO A 64 19.77 -23.48 1.81
N ARG A 65 20.89 -23.13 1.20
CA ARG A 65 21.78 -24.06 0.50
C ARG A 65 22.96 -24.47 1.39
N PRO A 66 23.66 -25.58 1.08
CA PRO A 66 24.97 -25.84 1.69
C PRO A 66 25.87 -24.60 1.55
N GLY A 67 26.44 -24.13 2.65
CA GLY A 67 27.24 -22.90 2.70
C GLY A 67 26.51 -21.67 3.26
N ASP A 68 25.18 -21.66 3.23
CA ASP A 68 24.38 -20.59 3.83
C ASP A 68 24.40 -20.67 5.37
N ARG A 69 24.61 -19.52 6.00
CA ARG A 69 24.42 -19.33 7.45
C ARG A 69 23.24 -18.43 7.69
N LEU A 70 22.35 -18.87 8.57
CA LEU A 70 21.20 -18.10 8.99
C LEU A 70 21.44 -17.46 10.35
N TYR A 71 20.96 -16.24 10.47
CA TYR A 71 21.01 -15.43 11.66
C TYR A 71 19.65 -14.79 11.90
N TYR A 72 19.40 -14.36 13.12
CA TYR A 72 18.19 -13.62 13.47
C TYR A 72 18.49 -12.52 14.48
N TYR A 73 17.65 -11.49 14.51
CA TYR A 73 17.71 -10.46 15.55
C TYR A 73 16.77 -10.83 16.70
N ALA A 74 17.30 -10.83 17.92
CA ALA A 74 16.51 -11.08 19.13
C ALA A 74 15.83 -9.80 19.66
N SER A 75 16.34 -8.62 19.30
CA SER A 75 15.78 -7.33 19.69
C SER A 75 14.68 -6.89 18.73
N SER A 76 13.76 -6.09 19.26
CA SER A 76 12.69 -5.44 18.53
C SER A 76 12.56 -3.97 18.96
N PHE A 77 11.79 -3.18 18.22
CA PHE A 77 11.52 -1.79 18.59
C PHE A 77 10.73 -1.64 19.89
N THR A 78 10.00 -2.66 20.34
CA THR A 78 9.23 -2.61 21.59
C THR A 78 10.09 -2.82 22.84
N ALA A 79 11.16 -3.60 22.73
CA ALA A 79 11.98 -4.01 23.89
C ALA A 79 13.36 -3.34 23.95
N SER A 80 13.84 -2.74 22.86
CA SER A 80 15.19 -2.19 22.79
C SER A 80 15.29 -0.78 23.40
N PRO A 81 16.33 -0.50 24.22
CA PRO A 81 16.64 0.86 24.66
C PRO A 81 17.12 1.77 23.51
N ALA A 82 17.55 1.20 22.38
CA ALA A 82 18.00 1.97 21.22
C ALA A 82 16.86 2.49 20.34
N SER A 83 15.61 2.04 20.56
CA SER A 83 14.43 2.38 19.75
C SER A 83 14.19 3.88 19.61
N GLY A 84 14.26 4.63 20.71
CA GLY A 84 14.04 6.07 20.69
C GLY A 84 15.05 6.80 19.81
N ARG A 85 16.33 6.43 19.90
CA ARG A 85 17.40 6.99 19.06
C ARG A 85 17.23 6.59 17.60
N ALA A 86 16.97 5.31 17.33
CA ALA A 86 16.77 4.80 15.97
C ALA A 86 15.61 5.53 15.26
N LEU A 87 14.44 5.67 15.91
CA LEU A 87 13.31 6.40 15.34
C LEU A 87 13.56 7.90 15.20
N ALA A 88 14.34 8.50 16.10
CA ALA A 88 14.71 9.91 15.98
C ALA A 88 15.54 10.18 14.70
N LEU A 89 16.40 9.25 14.29
CA LEU A 89 17.16 9.38 13.03
C LEU A 89 16.23 9.40 11.82
N VAL A 90 15.27 8.47 11.78
CA VAL A 90 14.28 8.39 10.71
C VAL A 90 13.42 9.66 10.66
N ARG A 91 12.95 10.14 11.81
CA ARG A 91 12.09 11.33 11.90
C ARG A 91 12.79 12.62 11.47
N LYS A 92 14.12 12.68 11.57
CA LYS A 92 14.93 13.82 11.10
C LYS A 92 15.24 13.75 9.59
N TRP A 93 14.99 12.62 8.94
CA TRP A 93 15.29 12.46 7.52
C TRP A 93 14.38 13.34 6.65
N PRO A 94 14.91 14.17 5.73
CA PRO A 94 14.10 15.14 4.97
C PRO A 94 12.94 14.54 4.18
N LEU A 95 13.10 13.34 3.60
CA LEU A 95 12.03 12.69 2.86
C LEU A 95 10.91 12.18 3.78
N PHE A 96 11.23 11.74 4.99
CA PHE A 96 10.21 11.42 5.99
C PHE A 96 9.36 12.65 6.35
N ILE A 97 10.02 13.79 6.58
CA ILE A 97 9.35 15.05 6.94
C ILE A 97 8.44 15.53 5.80
N ARG A 98 8.92 15.43 4.55
CA ARG A 98 8.21 15.89 3.35
C ARG A 98 6.97 15.04 3.03
N HIS A 99 7.05 13.72 3.21
CA HIS A 99 5.98 12.80 2.84
C HIS A 99 5.10 12.40 4.04
N ARG A 100 4.34 13.36 4.58
CA ARG A 100 3.48 13.15 5.78
C ARG A 100 2.54 11.95 5.66
N GLY A 101 1.90 11.75 4.50
CA GLY A 101 0.99 10.63 4.25
C GLY A 101 1.67 9.25 4.23
N LEU A 102 3.00 9.18 4.17
CA LEU A 102 3.76 7.93 4.17
C LEU A 102 4.44 7.62 5.51
N GLN A 103 4.40 8.55 6.48
CA GLN A 103 5.19 8.44 7.71
C GLN A 103 4.91 7.14 8.48
N GLU A 104 3.65 6.83 8.77
CA GLU A 104 3.27 5.60 9.48
C GLU A 104 3.71 4.34 8.73
N ARG A 105 3.56 4.32 7.39
CA ARG A 105 3.98 3.19 6.55
C ARG A 105 5.50 3.02 6.56
N ILE A 106 6.24 4.14 6.52
CA ILE A 106 7.71 4.13 6.61
C ILE A 106 8.15 3.58 7.96
N ILE A 107 7.55 4.04 9.07
CA ILE A 107 7.88 3.52 10.40
C ILE A 107 7.59 2.02 10.47
N SER A 108 6.40 1.58 10.04
CA SER A 108 6.03 0.16 10.02
C SER A 108 7.02 -0.70 9.25
N PHE A 109 7.40 -0.27 8.02
CA PHE A 109 8.42 -0.95 7.22
C PHE A 109 9.75 -1.07 7.97
N ILE A 110 10.22 0.02 8.58
CA ILE A 110 11.49 0.03 9.31
C ILE A 110 11.46 -0.90 10.51
N THR A 111 10.39 -0.84 11.29
CA THR A 111 10.25 -1.66 12.51
C THR A 111 10.10 -3.14 12.20
N ALA A 112 9.62 -3.48 10.99
CA ALA A 112 9.49 -4.86 10.55
C ALA A 112 10.85 -5.45 10.12
N ILE A 113 11.74 -4.66 9.52
CA ILE A 113 12.94 -5.22 8.87
C ILE A 113 14.28 -4.84 9.47
N TYR A 114 14.35 -3.82 10.33
CA TYR A 114 15.60 -3.46 11.00
C TYR A 114 15.49 -3.64 12.51
N ALA A 115 16.59 -4.03 13.14
CA ALA A 115 16.71 -3.89 14.58
C ALA A 115 17.10 -2.44 14.94
N PRO A 116 16.67 -1.91 16.09
CA PRO A 116 17.04 -0.56 16.53
C PRO A 116 18.56 -0.34 16.61
N GLU A 117 19.29 -1.33 17.12
CA GLU A 117 20.75 -1.29 17.25
C GLU A 117 21.44 -1.24 15.89
N GLN A 118 20.87 -1.92 14.89
CA GLN A 118 21.37 -1.94 13.52
C GLN A 118 21.31 -0.53 12.91
N ILE A 119 20.20 0.19 13.10
CA ILE A 119 20.07 1.58 12.61
C ILE A 119 21.07 2.51 13.29
N VAL A 120 21.25 2.37 14.61
CA VAL A 120 22.25 3.15 15.34
C VAL A 120 23.67 2.83 14.89
N GLN A 121 23.95 1.57 14.52
CA GLN A 121 25.24 1.18 13.95
C GLN A 121 25.44 1.79 12.55
N PHE A 122 24.40 1.84 11.71
CA PHE A 122 24.48 2.52 10.41
C PHE A 122 24.81 4.01 10.56
N GLU A 123 24.24 4.70 11.55
CA GLU A 123 24.62 6.08 11.86
C GLU A 123 26.10 6.18 12.25
N LYS A 124 26.57 5.35 13.18
CA LYS A 124 27.96 5.38 13.68
C LYS A 124 28.99 5.11 12.59
N ASN A 125 28.64 4.27 11.63
CA ASN A 125 29.52 3.83 10.56
C ASN A 125 29.33 4.63 9.26
N ASP A 126 28.60 5.75 9.30
CA ASP A 126 28.27 6.57 8.12
C ASP A 126 27.66 5.74 6.95
N SER A 127 26.85 4.75 7.29
CA SER A 127 26.23 3.78 6.38
C SER A 127 24.70 3.85 6.41
N LEU A 128 24.14 5.01 6.77
CA LEU A 128 22.70 5.31 6.68
C LEU A 128 22.08 5.09 5.29
N PRO A 129 22.81 5.11 4.15
CA PRO A 129 22.25 4.66 2.88
C PRO A 129 21.63 3.25 2.93
N PHE A 130 22.18 2.32 3.73
CA PHE A 130 21.62 0.97 3.90
C PHE A 130 20.22 0.97 4.54
N LEU A 131 19.85 2.05 5.23
CA LEU A 131 18.49 2.28 5.73
C LEU A 131 17.63 3.05 4.72
N PHE A 132 18.14 4.18 4.22
CA PHE A 132 17.34 5.13 3.46
C PHE A 132 17.10 4.74 2.00
N VAL A 133 18.01 4.00 1.38
CA VAL A 133 17.84 3.54 -0.02
C VAL A 133 16.68 2.54 -0.12
N PRO A 134 16.58 1.50 0.72
CA PRO A 134 15.45 0.59 0.68
C PRO A 134 14.10 1.27 0.97
N ILE A 135 14.08 2.25 1.89
CA ILE A 135 12.85 3.03 2.16
C ILE A 135 12.44 3.79 0.89
N GLN A 136 13.38 4.47 0.23
CA GLN A 136 13.08 5.18 -1.01
C GLN A 136 12.59 4.24 -2.13
N GLN A 137 13.17 3.04 -2.25
CA GLN A 137 12.77 2.05 -3.24
C GLN A 137 11.38 1.47 -2.95
N MET A 138 11.08 1.16 -1.69
CA MET A 138 9.78 0.64 -1.26
C MET A 138 8.66 1.65 -1.52
N PHE A 139 8.88 2.90 -1.12
CA PHE A 139 7.87 3.95 -1.18
C PHE A 139 7.93 4.82 -2.43
N ARG A 140 8.88 4.56 -3.33
CA ARG A 140 9.09 5.31 -4.58
C ARG A 140 9.19 6.81 -4.35
N ILE A 141 10.02 7.21 -3.39
CA ILE A 141 10.31 8.61 -3.04
C ILE A 141 11.78 8.93 -3.27
N GLY A 142 12.14 10.22 -3.26
CA GLY A 142 13.54 10.64 -3.43
C GLY A 142 14.07 10.34 -4.83
N ARG A 143 15.23 9.67 -4.94
CA ARG A 143 15.82 9.34 -6.26
C ARG A 143 15.11 8.20 -7.00
N TYR A 144 14.25 7.48 -6.29
CA TYR A 144 13.41 6.40 -6.82
C TYR A 144 11.97 6.83 -7.02
N SER A 145 11.71 8.15 -6.95
CA SER A 145 10.46 8.69 -7.46
C SER A 145 10.43 8.43 -8.96
N GLU A 146 9.74 7.37 -9.33
CA GLU A 146 9.28 7.23 -10.69
C GLU A 146 8.29 8.37 -10.91
N ARG A 147 8.50 9.14 -11.98
CA ARG A 147 7.44 9.98 -12.53
C ARG A 147 6.42 9.03 -13.15
N ARG A 148 5.63 8.39 -12.29
CA ARG A 148 4.52 7.57 -12.72
C ARG A 148 3.51 8.49 -13.36
N ASP A 149 2.89 7.97 -14.41
CA ASP A 149 1.70 8.59 -14.95
C ASP A 149 0.70 8.78 -13.79
N PRO A 150 0.35 10.03 -13.42
CA PRO A 150 -0.59 10.29 -12.34
C PRO A 150 -1.91 9.55 -12.54
N GLU A 151 -2.28 9.29 -13.80
CA GLU A 151 -3.44 8.49 -14.15
C GLU A 151 -3.32 7.04 -13.67
N ARG A 152 -2.16 6.41 -13.89
CA ARG A 152 -1.90 5.04 -13.42
C ARG A 152 -1.90 4.97 -11.89
N LEU A 153 -1.29 5.94 -11.21
CA LEU A 153 -1.31 6.02 -9.75
C LEU A 153 -2.73 6.13 -9.19
N CYS A 154 -3.54 7.02 -9.77
CA CYS A 154 -4.94 7.18 -9.41
C CYS A 154 -5.71 5.86 -9.56
N ASN A 155 -5.52 5.19 -10.70
CA ASN A 155 -6.24 3.97 -11.02
C ASN A 155 -5.82 2.80 -10.13
N GLU A 156 -4.52 2.63 -9.84
CA GLU A 156 -3.98 1.64 -8.90
C GLU A 156 -4.51 1.88 -7.48
N ALA A 157 -4.51 3.13 -7.00
CA ALA A 157 -5.01 3.47 -5.67
C ALA A 157 -6.51 3.17 -5.53
N PHE A 158 -7.31 3.45 -6.56
CA PHE A 158 -8.74 3.17 -6.54
C PHE A 158 -9.07 1.68 -6.74
N MET A 159 -8.22 0.93 -7.46
CA MET A 159 -8.34 -0.52 -7.57
C MET A 159 -8.29 -1.21 -6.19
N ILE A 160 -7.39 -0.75 -5.31
CA ILE A 160 -7.27 -1.27 -3.93
C ILE A 160 -8.60 -1.10 -3.17
N TRP A 161 -9.31 0.03 -3.38
CA TRP A 161 -10.64 0.22 -2.81
C TRP A 161 -11.65 -0.81 -3.35
N LEU A 162 -11.72 -1.00 -4.67
CA LEU A 162 -12.63 -1.99 -5.27
C LEU A 162 -12.33 -3.41 -4.77
N GLU A 163 -11.06 -3.80 -4.70
CA GLU A 163 -10.63 -5.13 -4.24
C GLU A 163 -10.96 -5.38 -2.77
N SER A 164 -10.83 -4.37 -1.91
CA SER A 164 -11.05 -4.51 -0.47
C SER A 164 -12.52 -4.66 -0.05
N LEU A 165 -13.49 -4.16 -0.83
CA LEU A 165 -14.90 -4.17 -0.43
C LEU A 165 -15.50 -5.58 -0.33
N GLN A 166 -16.08 -5.94 0.81
CA GLN A 166 -16.85 -7.17 0.95
C GLN A 166 -18.32 -6.96 0.54
N ARG A 167 -19.06 -8.04 0.33
CA ARG A 167 -20.50 -7.95 -0.01
C ARG A 167 -21.24 -7.11 1.03
N GLY A 168 -21.94 -6.08 0.57
CA GLY A 168 -22.66 -5.12 1.42
C GLY A 168 -21.89 -3.84 1.70
N ASP A 169 -20.56 -3.85 1.60
CA ASP A 169 -19.73 -2.67 1.80
C ASP A 169 -19.91 -1.68 0.65
N HIS A 170 -19.71 -0.41 0.95
CA HIS A 170 -19.77 0.67 -0.03
C HIS A 170 -18.64 1.68 0.17
N ILE A 171 -18.38 2.44 -0.88
CA ILE A 171 -17.52 3.62 -0.86
C ILE A 171 -18.20 4.79 -1.53
N THR A 172 -17.83 5.97 -1.09
CA THR A 172 -18.06 7.23 -1.80
C THR A 172 -16.95 7.42 -2.81
N TYR A 173 -17.29 7.84 -4.03
CA TYR A 173 -16.29 8.16 -5.06
C TYR A 173 -16.51 9.53 -5.68
N LEU A 174 -15.41 10.10 -6.17
CA LEU A 174 -15.38 11.19 -7.14
C LEU A 174 -14.71 10.71 -8.41
N ALA A 175 -15.19 11.16 -9.57
CA ALA A 175 -14.65 10.74 -10.84
C ALA A 175 -14.51 11.89 -11.84
N LEU A 176 -13.48 11.81 -12.67
CA LEU A 176 -13.37 12.55 -13.92
C LEU A 176 -13.72 11.60 -15.06
N VAL A 177 -14.87 11.84 -15.69
CA VAL A 177 -15.35 11.15 -16.87
C VAL A 177 -15.63 12.22 -17.92
N MET A 178 -14.89 12.18 -19.04
CA MET A 178 -15.10 13.08 -20.18
C MET A 178 -15.51 12.26 -21.40
N GLU A 179 -16.28 12.87 -22.30
CA GLU A 179 -16.78 12.22 -23.53
C GLU A 179 -15.70 11.98 -24.60
N GLN A 180 -14.48 12.49 -24.38
CA GLN A 180 -13.37 12.35 -25.33
C GLN A 180 -12.89 10.89 -25.43
N LYS A 181 -12.86 10.34 -26.65
CA LYS A 181 -12.53 8.92 -26.93
C LYS A 181 -11.22 8.43 -26.31
N HIS A 182 -10.19 9.29 -26.28
CA HIS A 182 -8.85 8.96 -25.79
C HIS A 182 -8.65 9.26 -24.30
N HIS A 183 -9.63 9.86 -23.62
CA HIS A 183 -9.52 10.10 -22.20
C HIS A 183 -9.70 8.78 -21.42
N VAL A 184 -8.79 8.51 -20.51
CA VAL A 184 -8.93 7.44 -19.52
C VAL A 184 -9.57 8.03 -18.26
N PRO A 185 -10.76 7.55 -17.86
CA PRO A 185 -11.42 8.02 -16.66
C PRO A 185 -10.56 7.87 -15.41
N ARG A 186 -10.74 8.77 -14.45
CA ARG A 186 -10.05 8.72 -13.16
C ARG A 186 -11.07 8.66 -12.03
N PHE A 187 -10.80 7.82 -11.04
CA PHE A 187 -11.66 7.60 -9.88
C PHE A 187 -10.86 7.79 -8.59
N TYR A 188 -11.48 8.42 -7.60
CA TYR A 188 -10.87 8.66 -6.31
C TYR A 188 -11.86 8.39 -5.17
N SER A 189 -11.36 7.79 -4.10
CA SER A 189 -12.12 7.52 -2.87
C SER A 189 -11.19 7.58 -1.67
N ILE A 190 -11.78 7.90 -0.52
CA ILE A 190 -11.18 7.80 0.81
C ILE A 190 -12.05 6.94 1.74
N GLY A 191 -12.80 6.00 1.14
CA GLY A 191 -13.77 5.16 1.84
C GLY A 191 -15.18 5.77 1.81
N THR A 192 -15.84 5.80 2.98
CA THR A 192 -17.25 6.19 3.14
C THR A 192 -17.46 7.66 3.51
N LYS A 193 -16.41 8.48 3.44
CA LYS A 193 -16.50 9.92 3.76
C LYS A 193 -17.40 10.67 2.77
N PRO A 194 -17.98 11.81 3.17
CA PRO A 194 -18.79 12.64 2.27
C PRO A 194 -18.02 13.12 1.03
N HIS A 195 -18.74 13.49 -0.04
CA HIS A 195 -18.15 13.96 -1.29
C HIS A 195 -17.28 15.22 -1.09
N GLU A 196 -17.69 16.12 -0.19
CA GLU A 196 -16.99 17.36 0.14
C GLU A 196 -15.63 17.10 0.79
N GLU A 197 -15.57 16.17 1.76
CA GLU A 197 -14.33 15.76 2.44
C GLU A 197 -13.40 15.03 1.45
N THR A 198 -13.99 14.16 0.63
CA THR A 198 -13.28 13.47 -0.46
C THR A 198 -12.67 14.46 -1.45
N ALA A 199 -13.42 15.51 -1.83
CA ALA A 199 -12.94 16.54 -2.75
C ALA A 199 -11.86 17.42 -2.13
N SER A 200 -11.95 17.70 -0.83
CA SER A 200 -10.92 18.43 -0.10
C SER A 200 -9.60 17.67 -0.08
N LEU A 201 -9.64 16.36 0.19
CA LEU A 201 -8.44 15.52 0.23
C LEU A 201 -7.88 15.27 -1.16
N LEU A 202 -8.72 15.11 -2.20
CA LEU A 202 -8.28 14.99 -3.59
C LEU A 202 -7.35 16.14 -4.01
N LYS A 203 -7.56 17.37 -3.53
CA LYS A 203 -6.70 18.52 -3.88
C LYS A 203 -5.25 18.36 -3.44
N ASN A 204 -4.99 17.52 -2.44
CA ASN A 204 -3.66 17.28 -1.90
C ASN A 204 -2.98 16.06 -2.55
N GLU A 205 -3.68 15.32 -3.41
CA GLU A 205 -3.11 14.18 -4.13
C GLU A 205 -2.25 14.63 -5.31
N GLU A 206 -1.17 13.88 -5.58
CA GLU A 206 -0.30 14.14 -6.73
C GLU A 206 -1.01 13.94 -8.07
N TYR A 207 -2.07 13.11 -8.08
CA TYR A 207 -2.92 12.82 -9.24
C TYR A 207 -4.28 13.55 -9.19
N ASN A 208 -4.34 14.68 -8.48
CA ASN A 208 -5.57 15.46 -8.35
C ASN A 208 -6.21 15.79 -9.71
N PHE A 209 -7.54 15.91 -9.69
CA PHE A 209 -8.33 16.28 -10.84
C PHE A 209 -9.58 17.04 -10.41
N ARG A 210 -10.18 17.75 -11.37
CA ARG A 210 -11.50 18.37 -11.17
C ARG A 210 -12.58 17.32 -11.45
N PRO A 211 -13.30 16.82 -10.43
CA PRO A 211 -14.29 15.80 -10.65
C PRO A 211 -15.49 16.35 -11.44
N THR A 212 -16.09 15.48 -12.24
CA THR A 212 -17.29 15.73 -13.07
C THR A 212 -18.47 14.89 -12.59
N HIS A 213 -18.18 13.80 -11.89
CA HIS A 213 -19.15 12.84 -11.37
C HIS A 213 -18.79 12.51 -9.92
N GLY A 214 -19.79 12.10 -9.16
CA GLY A 214 -19.59 11.53 -7.83
C GLY A 214 -20.82 10.74 -7.42
N GLY A 215 -20.63 9.74 -6.59
CA GLY A 215 -21.69 8.85 -6.16
C GLY A 215 -21.16 7.78 -5.22
N HIS A 216 -21.79 6.63 -5.26
CA HIS A 216 -21.44 5.50 -4.40
C HIS A 216 -21.30 4.22 -5.22
N ILE A 217 -20.41 3.35 -4.75
CA ILE A 217 -20.21 2.01 -5.28
C ILE A 217 -20.44 1.05 -4.12
N LYS A 218 -21.30 0.05 -4.31
CA LYS A 218 -21.58 -0.99 -3.31
C LYS A 218 -21.34 -2.38 -3.88
N ALA A 219 -20.61 -3.21 -3.15
CA ALA A 219 -20.33 -4.59 -3.54
C ALA A 219 -21.54 -5.50 -3.29
N MET A 220 -21.93 -6.27 -4.30
CA MET A 220 -23.11 -7.15 -4.26
C MET A 220 -22.77 -8.64 -4.21
N GLY A 221 -21.54 -9.02 -4.54
CA GLY A 221 -21.07 -10.40 -4.57
C GLY A 221 -20.33 -10.69 -5.87
N VAL A 222 -20.70 -11.79 -6.53
CA VAL A 222 -20.12 -12.23 -7.81
C VAL A 222 -21.22 -12.27 -8.87
N LYS A 223 -20.90 -11.79 -10.08
CA LYS A 223 -21.75 -11.86 -11.28
C LYS A 223 -20.86 -12.23 -12.45
N ASP A 224 -21.26 -13.24 -13.23
CA ASP A 224 -20.50 -13.72 -14.40
C ASP A 224 -19.04 -14.10 -14.05
N GLY A 225 -18.83 -14.64 -12.84
CA GLY A 225 -17.50 -15.03 -12.34
C GLY A 225 -16.62 -13.88 -11.85
N LEU A 226 -17.07 -12.62 -11.99
CA LEU A 226 -16.35 -11.42 -11.56
C LEU A 226 -17.00 -10.78 -10.34
N LYS A 227 -16.21 -10.04 -9.56
CA LYS A 227 -16.76 -9.29 -8.43
C LYS A 227 -17.70 -8.19 -8.94
N HIS A 228 -18.90 -8.14 -8.36
CA HIS A 228 -20.02 -7.34 -8.85
C HIS A 228 -20.31 -6.17 -7.93
N PHE A 229 -20.49 -5.00 -8.54
CA PHE A 229 -20.83 -3.76 -7.87
C PHE A 229 -22.08 -3.13 -8.48
N ILE A 230 -22.88 -2.49 -7.63
CA ILE A 230 -23.87 -1.50 -8.06
C ILE A 230 -23.30 -0.10 -7.89
N VAL A 231 -23.57 0.77 -8.86
CA VAL A 231 -22.95 2.10 -8.95
C VAL A 231 -24.05 3.14 -9.14
N ASP A 232 -24.03 4.18 -8.32
CA ASP A 232 -24.86 5.37 -8.52
C ASP A 232 -24.00 6.61 -8.77
N ALA A 233 -24.60 7.67 -9.28
CA ALA A 233 -23.96 8.98 -9.49
C ALA A 233 -24.61 10.08 -8.62
N GLY A 234 -25.12 9.69 -7.45
CA GLY A 234 -25.94 10.54 -6.59
C GLY A 234 -25.13 11.43 -5.65
N SER A 235 -24.46 12.47 -6.17
CA SER A 235 -23.75 13.46 -5.36
C SER A 235 -24.50 14.79 -5.24
N THR A 236 -24.68 15.28 -4.01
CA THR A 236 -25.19 16.63 -3.72
C THR A 236 -24.11 17.69 -3.91
N TYR A 237 -22.84 17.31 -3.75
CA TYR A 237 -21.68 18.18 -3.95
C TYR A 237 -21.45 18.53 -5.44
N LEU A 238 -21.56 17.53 -6.33
CA LEU A 238 -21.29 17.70 -7.76
C LEU A 238 -22.55 17.81 -8.64
N GLY A 239 -23.73 17.59 -8.08
CA GLY A 239 -24.94 17.47 -8.88
C GLY A 239 -26.23 17.47 -8.06
N ARG A 240 -27.21 16.68 -8.50
CA ARG A 240 -28.58 16.71 -7.98
C ARG A 240 -28.86 15.65 -6.91
N GLY A 241 -27.83 14.97 -6.40
CA GLY A 241 -27.96 13.93 -5.38
C GLY A 241 -28.95 12.84 -5.80
N VAL A 242 -30.03 12.67 -5.03
CA VAL A 242 -31.06 11.65 -5.27
C VAL A 242 -31.77 11.83 -6.63
N ARG A 243 -31.78 13.04 -7.20
CA ARG A 243 -32.40 13.32 -8.51
C ARG A 243 -31.44 13.14 -9.69
N THR A 244 -30.27 12.53 -9.49
CA THR A 244 -29.35 12.24 -10.58
C THR A 244 -29.98 11.22 -11.55
N PRO A 245 -30.12 11.55 -12.85
CA PRO A 245 -30.70 10.63 -13.83
C PRO A 245 -29.84 9.39 -14.08
N LEU A 246 -30.47 8.26 -14.43
CA LEU A 246 -29.80 6.99 -14.70
C LEU A 246 -28.66 7.08 -15.74
N HIS A 247 -28.79 7.91 -16.78
CA HIS A 247 -27.76 8.03 -17.82
C HIS A 247 -26.40 8.49 -17.28
N VAL A 248 -26.39 9.25 -16.18
CA VAL A 248 -25.15 9.70 -15.51
C VAL A 248 -24.47 8.52 -14.81
N ALA A 249 -25.25 7.65 -14.16
CA ALA A 249 -24.74 6.42 -13.56
C ALA A 249 -24.26 5.43 -14.64
N ILE A 250 -24.93 5.36 -15.80
CA ILE A 250 -24.49 4.57 -16.96
C ILE A 250 -23.10 5.05 -17.43
N ALA A 251 -22.89 6.36 -17.56
CA ALA A 251 -21.60 6.92 -17.95
C ALA A 251 -20.49 6.55 -16.94
N ALA A 252 -20.80 6.64 -15.64
CA ALA A 252 -19.87 6.25 -14.59
C ALA A 252 -19.55 4.74 -14.59
N ALA A 253 -20.56 3.88 -14.75
CA ALA A 253 -20.36 2.43 -14.83
C ALA A 253 -19.58 2.01 -16.08
N ALA A 254 -19.84 2.64 -17.24
CA ALA A 254 -19.06 2.41 -18.45
C ALA A 254 -17.59 2.85 -18.29
N ALA A 255 -17.37 3.98 -17.62
CA ALA A 255 -16.03 4.47 -17.29
C ALA A 255 -15.29 3.52 -16.33
N LEU A 256 -15.97 3.00 -15.30
CA LEU A 256 -15.42 1.98 -14.40
C LEU A 256 -15.06 0.71 -15.16
N LYS A 257 -15.94 0.20 -16.03
CA LYS A 257 -15.67 -1.01 -16.82
C LYS A 257 -14.49 -0.82 -17.79
N LYS A 258 -14.30 0.39 -18.32
CA LYS A 258 -13.14 0.73 -19.18
C LYS A 258 -11.81 0.65 -18.42
N VAL A 259 -11.78 1.09 -17.16
CA VAL A 259 -10.55 1.13 -16.34
C VAL A 259 -10.31 -0.19 -15.62
N TYR A 260 -11.37 -0.87 -15.19
CA TYR A 260 -11.32 -2.10 -14.39
C TYR A 260 -12.15 -3.21 -15.05
N PRO A 261 -11.64 -3.82 -16.13
CA PRO A 261 -12.40 -4.82 -16.89
C PRO A 261 -12.71 -6.10 -16.11
N ASP A 262 -11.93 -6.39 -15.05
CA ASP A 262 -12.05 -7.59 -14.20
C ASP A 262 -13.19 -7.51 -13.16
N PHE A 263 -14.00 -6.46 -13.21
CA PHE A 263 -15.17 -6.29 -12.35
C PHE A 263 -16.44 -6.06 -13.17
N GLU A 264 -17.59 -6.41 -12.57
CA GLU A 264 -18.91 -6.14 -13.14
C GLU A 264 -19.55 -4.93 -12.44
N PHE A 265 -20.10 -4.00 -13.23
CA PHE A 265 -20.72 -2.78 -12.72
C PHE A 265 -22.14 -2.64 -13.24
N THR A 266 -23.12 -2.51 -12.35
CA THR A 266 -24.52 -2.27 -12.70
C THR A 266 -24.94 -0.87 -12.26
N PRO A 267 -25.28 0.04 -13.19
CA PRO A 267 -25.69 1.39 -12.86
C PRO A 267 -27.09 1.41 -12.23
N LEU A 268 -27.27 2.27 -11.24
CA LEU A 268 -28.55 2.55 -10.57
C LEU A 268 -28.82 4.06 -10.57
N GLU A 269 -30.09 4.42 -10.60
CA GLU A 269 -30.53 5.81 -10.57
C GLU A 269 -30.39 6.44 -9.17
N GLY A 270 -30.20 7.76 -9.10
CA GLY A 270 -30.20 8.53 -7.86
C GLY A 270 -29.10 8.08 -6.88
N ARG A 271 -29.51 7.67 -5.67
CA ARG A 271 -28.63 7.08 -4.62
C ARG A 271 -28.88 5.57 -4.46
N GLY A 272 -29.18 4.87 -5.56
CA GLY A 272 -29.57 3.46 -5.53
C GLY A 272 -28.52 2.52 -4.93
N ALA A 273 -27.22 2.88 -4.97
CA ALA A 273 -26.16 2.09 -4.35
C ALA A 273 -26.00 2.37 -2.84
N PHE A 274 -26.27 3.59 -2.40
CA PHE A 274 -26.20 4.00 -0.98
C PHE A 274 -27.47 3.67 -0.18
N GLY A 275 -28.64 3.71 -0.84
CA GLY A 275 -29.96 3.61 -0.20
C GLY A 275 -30.59 4.99 0.08
N THR A 276 -31.92 5.06 0.11
CA THR A 276 -32.69 6.33 0.24
C THR A 276 -32.79 6.87 1.67
N GLN A 277 -32.28 6.17 2.69
CA GLN A 277 -32.56 6.48 4.10
C GLN A 277 -31.44 7.16 4.90
N GLN A 278 -30.25 7.38 4.32
CA GLN A 278 -29.21 8.17 5.00
C GLN A 278 -28.83 9.37 4.13
N SER A 279 -29.35 10.52 4.52
CA SER A 279 -28.94 11.83 4.03
C SER A 279 -28.06 12.46 5.10
N TYR A 280 -26.74 12.48 4.87
CA TYR A 280 -25.89 13.56 5.35
C TYR A 280 -26.04 14.76 4.41
#